data_AF-A0A349G8U9-F1
#
_entry.id   AF-A0A349G8U9-F1
#
_cell.length_a   1.000
_cell.length_b   1.000
_cell.length_c   1.000
_cell.angle_alpha   90.00
_cell.angle_beta   90.00
_cell.angle_gamma   90.00
#
_symmetry.space_group_name_H-M   'P 1'
#
loop_
_entity.id
_entity.type
_entity.pdbx_description
1 polymer ?
#
loop_
_entity_poly.entity_id
_entity_poly.type
_entity_poly.pdbx_seq_one_letter_code
_entity_poly.pdbx_strand_id
1 'polypeptide(L)'
;MKSPRYMLNFKCIGGDCEDNCCIGWDVDIDKETYIKYKNVTHPQMKRELDRYIKKNPASYDDKVDYAFAMLDANKHCTFLNADRLCMIHKHLGESFLSNVCGSFPRINNMIDGTLEQSATLSCPEIARLVLGSSSSMEILELGPAKPSSIITYDVKQEARKFSGKLPSKLSIVRDACMSCFEGESTDLTTVNQRLMKLGDFIIAADQLEKQKKLGQIEALIKRLGERAISFTKDDTQLKPFVSISEKLIKHLHHVGADDSIRYV
;
A
#
# COMPACT_ATOMS: atom_id res chain seq x y z
N MET A 1 4.60 16.24 -3.44
CA MET A 1 4.33 14.80 -3.34
C MET A 1 5.61 14.10 -2.93
N LYS A 2 5.57 13.16 -1.99
CA LYS A 2 6.73 12.29 -1.68
C LYS A 2 6.55 10.96 -2.39
N SER A 3 7.56 10.48 -3.12
CA SER A 3 7.49 9.20 -3.83
C SER A 3 8.88 8.58 -3.95
N PRO A 4 9.04 7.26 -3.76
CA PRO A 4 10.32 6.60 -3.99
C PRO A 4 10.65 6.58 -5.49
N ARG A 5 11.94 6.66 -5.83
CA ARG A 5 12.41 6.76 -7.22
C ARG A 5 11.84 5.67 -8.14
N TYR A 6 11.69 4.43 -7.66
CA TYR A 6 11.15 3.33 -8.48
C TYR A 6 9.76 3.62 -9.04
N MET A 7 8.93 4.42 -8.34
CA MET A 7 7.57 4.77 -8.80
C MET A 7 7.58 5.62 -10.06
N LEU A 8 8.65 6.40 -10.31
CA LEU A 8 8.79 7.18 -11.55
C LEU A 8 8.94 6.30 -12.79
N ASN A 9 9.44 5.08 -12.61
CA ASN A 9 9.72 4.14 -13.70
C ASN A 9 8.61 3.10 -13.86
N PHE A 10 7.70 2.98 -12.89
CA PHE A 10 6.69 1.93 -12.90
C PHE A 10 5.66 2.12 -14.02
N LYS A 11 5.53 1.08 -14.84
CA LYS A 11 4.44 0.90 -15.80
C LYS A 11 3.98 -0.55 -15.74
N CYS A 12 2.67 -0.78 -15.79
CA CYS A 12 2.15 -2.13 -15.89
C CYS A 12 2.62 -2.76 -17.22
N ILE A 13 3.25 -3.93 -17.13
CA ILE A 13 3.74 -4.69 -18.29
C ILE A 13 2.67 -5.62 -18.91
N GLY A 14 1.45 -5.59 -18.37
CA GLY A 14 0.29 -6.28 -18.94
C GLY A 14 0.50 -7.78 -19.10
N GLY A 15 0.33 -8.27 -20.34
CA GLY A 15 0.41 -9.70 -20.64
C GLY A 15 1.78 -10.33 -20.40
N ASP A 16 2.84 -9.53 -20.38
CA ASP A 16 4.21 -9.98 -20.09
C ASP A 16 4.43 -10.24 -18.60
N CYS A 17 3.52 -9.77 -17.72
CA CYS A 17 3.63 -9.94 -16.27
C CYS A 17 3.51 -11.41 -15.90
N GLU A 18 4.54 -12.02 -15.31
CA GLU A 18 4.59 -13.44 -14.97
C GLU A 18 3.50 -13.88 -13.98
N ASP A 19 3.11 -12.98 -13.08
CA ASP A 19 2.08 -13.18 -12.06
C ASP A 19 1.03 -12.06 -12.16
N ASN A 20 -0.15 -12.37 -12.69
CA ASN A 20 -1.16 -11.38 -13.03
C ASN A 20 -2.01 -11.01 -11.81
N CYS A 21 -2.22 -9.72 -11.58
CA CYS A 21 -3.14 -9.24 -10.53
C CYS A 21 -4.61 -9.59 -10.78
N CYS A 22 -4.96 -10.28 -11.86
CA CYS A 22 -6.30 -10.75 -12.15
C CYS A 22 -6.55 -12.19 -11.68
N ILE A 23 -5.72 -12.73 -10.78
CA ILE A 23 -5.75 -14.12 -10.35
C ILE A 23 -5.76 -14.21 -8.82
N GLY A 24 -6.64 -15.03 -8.25
CA GLY A 24 -6.54 -15.49 -6.86
C GLY A 24 -7.12 -14.58 -5.79
N TRP A 25 -7.79 -13.49 -6.14
CA TRP A 25 -8.49 -12.61 -5.20
C TRP A 25 -9.75 -11.99 -5.83
N ASP A 26 -10.69 -11.63 -4.98
CA ASP A 26 -11.95 -11.01 -5.39
C ASP A 26 -11.73 -9.56 -5.82
N VAL A 27 -12.52 -9.12 -6.81
CA VAL A 27 -12.43 -7.78 -7.38
C VAL A 27 -13.72 -7.02 -7.10
N ASP A 28 -13.67 -6.21 -6.05
CA ASP A 28 -14.75 -5.30 -5.70
C ASP A 28 -14.81 -4.11 -6.67
N ILE A 29 -16.04 -3.66 -6.90
CA ILE A 29 -16.40 -2.59 -7.81
C ILE A 29 -17.21 -1.56 -7.03
N ASP A 30 -16.65 -0.38 -6.91
CA ASP A 30 -17.30 0.78 -6.33
C ASP A 30 -18.51 1.23 -7.19
N LYS A 31 -19.45 1.94 -6.55
CA LYS A 31 -20.69 2.37 -7.21
C LYS A 31 -20.46 3.30 -8.39
N GLU A 32 -19.45 4.17 -8.35
CA GLU A 32 -19.14 5.09 -9.44
C GLU A 32 -18.70 4.30 -10.68
N THR A 33 -17.77 3.37 -10.51
CA THR A 33 -17.32 2.45 -11.55
C THR A 33 -18.46 1.57 -12.07
N TYR A 34 -19.32 1.05 -11.19
CA TYR A 34 -20.48 0.26 -11.61
C TYR A 34 -21.42 1.07 -12.53
N ILE A 35 -21.73 2.31 -12.17
CA ILE A 35 -22.55 3.21 -13.00
C ILE A 35 -21.85 3.48 -14.33
N LYS A 36 -20.52 3.71 -14.30
CA LYS A 36 -19.70 3.89 -15.50
C LYS A 36 -19.81 2.69 -16.44
N TYR A 37 -19.74 1.47 -15.92
CA TYR A 37 -19.93 0.24 -16.70
C TYR A 37 -21.31 0.12 -17.30
N LYS A 38 -22.36 0.57 -16.61
CA LYS A 38 -23.72 0.57 -17.17
C LYS A 38 -23.87 1.51 -18.36
N ASN A 39 -23.08 2.57 -18.43
CA ASN A 39 -23.09 3.56 -19.50
C ASN A 39 -22.11 3.26 -20.65
N VAL A 40 -21.40 2.13 -20.61
CA VAL A 40 -20.49 1.74 -21.71
C VAL A 40 -21.28 1.47 -22.99
N THR A 41 -20.87 2.09 -24.09
CA THR A 41 -21.48 1.94 -25.42
C THR A 41 -20.78 0.91 -26.30
N HIS A 42 -19.54 0.51 -25.96
CA HIS A 42 -18.79 -0.49 -26.72
C HIS A 42 -19.54 -1.84 -26.70
N PRO A 43 -20.03 -2.37 -27.85
CA PRO A 43 -21.00 -3.46 -27.85
C PRO A 43 -20.53 -4.74 -27.17
N GLN A 44 -19.29 -5.17 -27.41
CA GLN A 44 -18.71 -6.35 -26.76
C GLN A 44 -18.57 -6.14 -25.26
N MET A 45 -17.85 -5.10 -24.83
CA MET A 45 -17.64 -4.79 -23.41
C MET A 45 -18.95 -4.58 -22.65
N LYS A 46 -19.95 -3.94 -23.25
CA LYS A 46 -21.28 -3.78 -22.62
C LYS A 46 -21.90 -5.15 -22.28
N ARG A 47 -21.86 -6.10 -23.21
CA ARG A 47 -22.36 -7.47 -22.97
C ARG A 47 -21.57 -8.18 -21.87
N GLU A 48 -20.24 -8.12 -21.90
CA GLU A 48 -19.41 -8.79 -20.90
C GLU A 48 -19.56 -8.17 -19.50
N LEU A 49 -19.61 -6.83 -19.41
CA LEU A 49 -19.84 -6.11 -18.16
C LEU A 49 -21.21 -6.46 -17.56
N ASP A 50 -22.28 -6.46 -18.36
CA ASP A 50 -23.60 -6.85 -17.87
C ASP A 50 -23.69 -8.33 -17.46
N ARG A 51 -22.90 -9.19 -18.12
CA ARG A 51 -22.82 -10.62 -17.79
C ARG A 51 -22.06 -10.87 -16.49
N TYR A 52 -20.89 -10.26 -16.31
CA TYR A 52 -19.93 -10.65 -15.28
C TYR A 52 -19.78 -9.68 -14.11
N ILE A 53 -20.33 -8.46 -14.19
CA ILE A 53 -20.41 -7.57 -13.02
C ILE A 53 -21.75 -7.79 -12.32
N LYS A 54 -21.72 -8.16 -11.04
CA LYS A 54 -22.92 -8.41 -10.22
C LYS A 54 -22.95 -7.48 -9.03
N LYS A 55 -24.14 -6.98 -8.69
CA LYS A 55 -24.33 -6.22 -7.46
C LYS A 55 -24.07 -7.11 -6.25
N ASN A 56 -23.45 -6.55 -5.23
CA ASN A 56 -23.27 -7.22 -3.95
C ASN A 56 -24.49 -6.94 -3.06
N PRO A 57 -25.35 -7.95 -2.76
CA PRO A 57 -26.51 -7.75 -1.90
C PRO A 57 -26.14 -7.54 -0.43
N ALA A 58 -24.91 -7.88 -0.04
CA ALA A 58 -24.38 -7.72 1.32
C ALA A 58 -23.36 -6.57 1.40
N SER A 59 -23.42 -5.62 0.46
CA SER A 59 -22.52 -4.46 0.45
C SER A 59 -22.59 -3.71 1.77
N TYR A 60 -21.43 -3.41 2.35
CA TYR A 60 -21.31 -2.61 3.55
C TYR A 60 -20.97 -1.15 3.25
N ASP A 61 -20.35 -0.86 2.11
CA ASP A 61 -20.07 0.50 1.65
C ASP A 61 -20.13 0.59 0.12
N ASP A 62 -21.06 1.41 -0.39
CA ASP A 62 -21.23 1.72 -1.80
C ASP A 62 -19.94 2.21 -2.49
N LYS A 63 -18.97 2.77 -1.76
CA LYS A 63 -17.70 3.24 -2.31
C LYS A 63 -16.64 2.15 -2.44
N VAL A 64 -16.85 1.02 -1.79
CA VAL A 64 -15.88 -0.07 -1.72
C VAL A 64 -16.42 -1.29 -2.46
N ASP A 65 -17.59 -1.80 -2.07
CA ASP A 65 -18.02 -3.15 -2.41
C ASP A 65 -19.44 -3.22 -3.01
N TYR A 66 -19.89 -2.16 -3.69
CA TYR A 66 -21.23 -2.06 -4.29
C TYR A 66 -21.56 -3.21 -5.24
N ALA A 67 -20.56 -3.65 -5.99
CA ALA A 67 -20.63 -4.75 -6.93
C ALA A 67 -19.29 -5.51 -6.93
N PHE A 68 -19.24 -6.62 -7.64
CA PHE A 68 -18.02 -7.39 -7.83
C PHE A 68 -17.93 -7.94 -9.25
N ALA A 69 -16.71 -8.16 -9.72
CA ALA A 69 -16.46 -8.92 -10.93
C ALA A 69 -16.44 -10.42 -10.62
N MET A 70 -17.17 -11.21 -11.42
CA MET A 70 -17.17 -12.66 -11.29
C MET A 70 -15.79 -13.23 -11.64
N LEU A 71 -15.40 -14.26 -10.91
CA LEU A 71 -14.24 -15.09 -11.20
C LEU A 71 -14.67 -16.41 -11.88
N ASP A 72 -13.79 -16.98 -12.68
CA ASP A 72 -13.98 -18.31 -13.25
C ASP A 72 -13.70 -19.44 -12.21
N ALA A 73 -13.82 -20.69 -12.63
CA ALA A 73 -13.57 -21.86 -11.78
C ALA A 73 -12.13 -21.93 -11.24
N ASN A 74 -11.17 -21.32 -11.93
CA ASN A 74 -9.76 -21.26 -11.56
C ASN A 74 -9.41 -19.99 -10.77
N LYS A 75 -10.41 -19.19 -10.36
CA LYS A 75 -10.22 -17.91 -9.67
C LYS A 75 -9.52 -16.85 -10.51
N HIS A 76 -9.65 -16.92 -11.83
CA HIS A 76 -9.28 -15.81 -12.71
C HIS A 76 -10.44 -14.83 -12.85
N CYS A 77 -10.13 -13.54 -12.89
CA CYS A 77 -11.08 -12.52 -13.28
C CYS A 77 -11.60 -12.82 -14.69
N THR A 78 -12.92 -12.82 -14.85
CA THR A 78 -13.59 -13.08 -16.15
C THR A 78 -13.25 -12.06 -17.25
N PHE A 79 -12.60 -10.94 -16.89
CA PHE A 79 -12.08 -9.95 -17.84
C PHE A 79 -10.62 -10.20 -18.24
N LEU A 80 -9.93 -11.20 -17.70
CA LEU A 80 -8.59 -11.60 -18.15
C LEU A 80 -8.73 -12.40 -19.45
N ASN A 81 -8.14 -11.92 -20.54
CA ASN A 81 -8.21 -12.60 -21.83
C ASN A 81 -7.07 -13.62 -22.01
N ALA A 82 -7.11 -14.36 -23.13
CA ALA A 82 -6.07 -15.35 -23.46
C ALA A 82 -4.67 -14.75 -23.67
N ASP A 83 -4.57 -13.47 -24.04
CA ASP A 83 -3.31 -12.72 -24.15
C ASP A 83 -2.82 -12.22 -22.77
N ARG A 84 -3.47 -12.63 -21.67
CA ARG A 84 -3.20 -12.18 -20.29
C ARG A 84 -3.37 -10.67 -20.08
N LEU A 85 -4.28 -10.05 -20.84
CA LEU A 85 -4.64 -8.64 -20.73
C LEU A 85 -6.03 -8.49 -20.11
N CYS A 86 -6.18 -7.48 -19.24
CA CYS A 86 -7.50 -7.06 -18.76
C CYS A 86 -8.29 -6.41 -19.90
N MET A 87 -9.42 -7.00 -20.28
CA MET A 87 -10.29 -6.52 -21.35
C MET A 87 -10.87 -5.12 -21.06
N ILE A 88 -11.17 -4.81 -19.80
CA ILE A 88 -11.64 -3.47 -19.41
C ILE A 88 -10.56 -2.43 -19.75
N HIS A 89 -9.32 -2.67 -19.32
CA HIS A 89 -8.21 -1.78 -19.63
C HIS A 89 -7.94 -1.70 -21.14
N LYS A 90 -7.87 -2.86 -21.82
CA LYS A 90 -7.56 -2.97 -23.26
C LYS A 90 -8.57 -2.22 -24.13
N HIS A 91 -9.86 -2.30 -23.83
CA HIS A 91 -10.92 -1.77 -24.70
C HIS A 91 -11.51 -0.44 -24.24
N LEU A 92 -11.48 -0.15 -22.93
CA LEU A 92 -12.10 1.06 -22.36
C LEU A 92 -11.08 2.03 -21.76
N GLY A 93 -9.86 1.57 -21.49
CA GLY A 93 -8.75 2.37 -20.95
C GLY A 93 -8.69 2.41 -19.42
N GLU A 94 -7.58 2.94 -18.89
CA GLU A 94 -7.25 2.96 -17.45
C GLU A 94 -8.33 3.64 -16.60
N SER A 95 -8.96 4.69 -17.12
CA SER A 95 -10.00 5.42 -16.40
C SER A 95 -11.24 4.57 -16.07
N PHE A 96 -11.43 3.41 -16.71
CA PHE A 96 -12.56 2.50 -16.44
C PHE A 96 -12.21 1.42 -15.40
N LEU A 97 -11.00 1.38 -14.86
CA LEU A 97 -10.68 0.46 -13.79
C LEU A 97 -11.40 0.86 -12.49
N SER A 98 -11.85 -0.12 -11.71
CA SER A 98 -12.39 0.13 -10.37
C SER A 98 -11.32 0.64 -9.41
N ASN A 99 -11.74 1.10 -8.24
CA ASN A 99 -10.81 1.48 -7.17
C ASN A 99 -9.76 0.40 -6.87
N VAL A 100 -10.17 -0.88 -6.85
CA VAL A 100 -9.29 -2.04 -6.65
C VAL A 100 -8.26 -2.15 -7.77
N CYS A 101 -8.72 -2.25 -9.03
CA CYS A 101 -7.83 -2.49 -10.17
C CYS A 101 -6.99 -1.28 -10.55
N GLY A 102 -7.53 -0.07 -10.42
CA GLY A 102 -6.84 1.19 -10.76
C GLY A 102 -5.81 1.60 -9.71
N SER A 103 -6.00 1.16 -8.46
CA SER A 103 -5.02 1.40 -7.41
C SER A 103 -3.88 0.39 -7.45
N PHE A 104 -4.15 -0.91 -7.60
CA PHE A 104 -3.07 -1.90 -7.56
C PHE A 104 -2.02 -1.66 -8.67
N PRO A 105 -0.71 -1.69 -8.36
CA PRO A 105 -0.10 -1.98 -7.05
C PRO A 105 0.18 -0.74 -6.19
N ARG A 106 -0.20 0.44 -6.67
CA ARG A 106 0.04 1.76 -6.05
C ARG A 106 -0.77 1.91 -4.76
N ILE A 107 -0.16 2.60 -3.81
CA ILE A 107 -0.76 3.03 -2.57
C ILE A 107 -0.55 4.54 -2.50
N ASN A 108 -1.64 5.29 -2.33
CA ASN A 108 -1.60 6.74 -2.20
C ASN A 108 -2.09 7.13 -0.81
N ASN A 109 -1.28 7.88 -0.06
CA ASN A 109 -1.63 8.38 1.25
C ASN A 109 -1.63 9.91 1.24
N MET A 110 -2.56 10.52 1.95
CA MET A 110 -2.59 11.95 2.21
C MET A 110 -2.17 12.17 3.67
N ILE A 111 -1.02 12.79 3.90
CA ILE A 111 -0.48 13.05 5.24
C ILE A 111 -0.33 14.56 5.41
N ASP A 112 -1.17 15.16 6.25
CA ASP A 112 -1.24 16.61 6.45
C ASP A 112 -1.24 17.42 5.13
N GLY A 113 -2.01 16.94 4.14
CA GLY A 113 -2.12 17.57 2.82
C GLY A 113 -0.98 17.24 1.85
N THR A 114 0.02 16.45 2.27
CA THR A 114 1.07 15.93 1.39
C THR A 114 0.68 14.56 0.85
N LEU A 115 0.61 14.45 -0.49
CA LEU A 115 0.48 13.15 -1.16
C LEU A 115 1.79 12.37 -1.02
N GLU A 116 1.72 11.19 -0.42
CA GLU A 116 2.79 10.20 -0.37
C GLU A 116 2.38 8.98 -1.21
N GLN A 117 3.29 8.48 -2.04
CA GLN A 117 3.04 7.33 -2.91
C GLN A 117 4.00 6.18 -2.60
N SER A 118 3.50 4.95 -2.67
CA SER A 118 4.29 3.73 -2.63
C SER A 118 3.60 2.64 -3.46
N ALA A 119 4.13 1.41 -3.46
CA ALA A 119 3.47 0.27 -4.07
C ALA A 119 3.75 -1.04 -3.33
N THR A 120 2.86 -2.02 -3.52
CA THR A 120 3.01 -3.38 -2.99
C THR A 120 4.03 -4.17 -3.80
N LEU A 121 4.85 -4.97 -3.11
CA LEU A 121 5.81 -5.90 -3.74
C LEU A 121 5.13 -7.16 -4.31
N SER A 122 3.81 -7.32 -4.12
CA SER A 122 3.04 -8.38 -4.77
C SER A 122 2.96 -8.21 -6.28
N CYS A 123 3.25 -7.02 -6.82
CA CYS A 123 3.46 -6.84 -8.25
C CYS A 123 4.92 -7.19 -8.62
N PRO A 124 5.14 -8.17 -9.51
CA PRO A 124 6.50 -8.57 -9.91
C PRO A 124 7.32 -7.43 -10.52
N GLU A 125 6.68 -6.53 -11.27
CA GLU A 125 7.36 -5.39 -11.87
C GLU A 125 7.80 -4.36 -10.82
N ILE A 126 6.98 -4.11 -9.79
CA ILE A 126 7.40 -3.27 -8.67
C ILE A 126 8.58 -3.93 -7.93
N ALA A 127 8.50 -5.23 -7.67
CA ALA A 127 9.59 -5.96 -7.03
C ALA A 127 10.90 -5.87 -7.85
N ARG A 128 10.82 -6.03 -9.18
CA ARG A 128 11.95 -5.88 -10.09
C ARG A 128 12.56 -4.47 -10.03
N LEU A 129 11.74 -3.42 -10.05
CA LEU A 129 12.22 -2.03 -9.98
C LEU A 129 12.84 -1.69 -8.62
N VAL A 130 12.27 -2.21 -7.53
CA VAL A 130 12.79 -2.02 -6.17
C VAL A 130 14.14 -2.74 -6.02
N LEU A 131 14.24 -4.00 -6.44
CA LEU A 131 15.45 -4.81 -6.29
C LEU A 131 16.53 -4.52 -7.34
N GLY A 132 16.17 -3.87 -8.45
CA GLY A 132 17.06 -3.63 -9.59
C GLY A 132 18.04 -2.47 -9.42
N SER A 133 17.93 -1.66 -8.36
CA SER A 133 18.84 -0.55 -8.09
C SER A 133 18.97 -0.26 -6.60
N SER A 134 20.18 0.06 -6.14
CA SER A 134 20.44 0.51 -4.77
C SER A 134 19.78 1.85 -4.43
N SER A 135 19.47 2.67 -5.45
CA SER A 135 18.85 3.99 -5.30
C SER A 135 17.34 3.98 -5.57
N SER A 136 16.74 2.81 -5.80
CA SER A 136 15.31 2.67 -6.10
C SER A 136 14.41 3.23 -4.99
N MET A 137 14.85 3.09 -3.74
CA MET A 137 14.10 3.45 -2.53
C MET A 137 14.32 4.89 -2.05
N GLU A 138 15.18 5.67 -2.70
CA GLU A 138 15.38 7.09 -2.34
C GLU A 138 14.07 7.86 -2.51
N ILE A 139 13.70 8.61 -1.47
CA ILE A 139 12.47 9.40 -1.46
C ILE A 139 12.70 10.74 -2.15
N LEU A 140 11.86 11.01 -3.14
CA LEU A 140 11.88 12.24 -3.91
C LEU A 140 10.76 13.15 -3.46
N GLU A 141 11.09 14.42 -3.21
CA GLU A 141 10.11 15.48 -3.08
C GLU A 141 9.81 16.07 -4.45
N LEU A 142 8.63 15.73 -4.96
CA LEU A 142 8.12 16.16 -6.24
C LEU A 142 7.12 17.29 -6.03
N GLY A 143 6.82 18.03 -7.10
CA GLY A 143 5.82 19.10 -7.07
C GLY A 143 4.42 18.65 -6.64
N PRO A 144 3.45 19.58 -6.58
CA PRO A 144 2.06 19.24 -6.34
C PRO A 144 1.57 18.24 -7.38
N ALA A 145 0.94 17.15 -6.92
CA ALA A 145 0.39 16.11 -7.78
C ALA A 145 -1.01 15.75 -7.33
N LYS A 146 -1.85 15.35 -8.29
CA LYS A 146 -3.14 14.74 -8.01
C LYS A 146 -2.95 13.23 -7.85
N PRO A 147 -3.69 12.59 -6.94
CA PRO A 147 -3.63 11.13 -6.83
C PRO A 147 -4.14 10.50 -8.13
N SER A 148 -3.45 9.46 -8.59
CA SER A 148 -3.80 8.72 -9.82
C SER A 148 -4.89 7.67 -9.58
N SER A 149 -5.13 7.31 -8.32
CA SER A 149 -6.15 6.38 -7.86
C SER A 149 -6.66 6.83 -6.48
N ILE A 150 -7.48 6.02 -5.80
CA ILE A 150 -8.02 6.37 -4.49
C ILE A 150 -6.92 6.61 -3.43
N ILE A 151 -7.27 7.43 -2.44
CA ILE A 151 -6.45 7.65 -1.25
C ILE A 151 -6.73 6.51 -0.26
N THR A 152 -5.71 5.72 0.04
CA THR A 152 -5.77 4.61 0.99
C THR A 152 -5.91 5.11 2.42
N TYR A 153 -5.12 6.13 2.79
CA TYR A 153 -5.16 6.74 4.11
C TYR A 153 -5.11 8.27 4.02
N ASP A 154 -6.05 8.97 4.67
CA ASP A 154 -6.01 10.41 4.89
C ASP A 154 -5.78 10.69 6.39
N VAL A 155 -4.55 11.07 6.73
CA VAL A 155 -4.09 11.28 8.10
C VAL A 155 -3.79 12.75 8.33
N LYS A 156 -4.53 13.33 9.28
CA LYS A 156 -4.24 14.64 9.86
C LYS A 156 -3.63 14.43 11.24
N GLN A 157 -2.31 14.58 11.39
CA GLN A 157 -1.58 14.19 12.60
C GLN A 157 -2.02 14.97 13.83
N GLU A 158 -2.43 16.23 13.64
CA GLU A 158 -2.93 17.11 14.70
C GLU A 158 -4.39 16.85 15.09
N ALA A 159 -5.06 15.89 14.44
CA ALA A 159 -6.43 15.56 14.79
C ALA A 159 -6.53 15.10 16.25
N ARG A 160 -7.53 15.62 16.98
CA ARG A 160 -7.75 15.33 18.41
C ARG A 160 -7.73 13.84 18.75
N LYS A 161 -8.24 12.98 17.86
CA LYS A 161 -8.28 11.51 18.02
C LYS A 161 -6.89 10.86 18.14
N PHE A 162 -5.85 11.53 17.66
CA PHE A 162 -4.46 11.10 17.70
C PHE A 162 -3.64 11.76 18.82
N SER A 163 -4.24 12.63 19.63
CA SER A 163 -3.54 13.27 20.75
C SER A 163 -2.96 12.22 21.71
N GLY A 164 -1.64 12.28 21.92
CA GLY A 164 -0.91 11.33 22.76
C GLY A 164 -0.68 9.94 22.14
N LYS A 165 -1.04 9.74 20.86
CA LYS A 165 -0.89 8.47 20.13
C LYS A 165 0.16 8.60 19.02
N LEU A 166 0.77 7.48 18.61
CA LEU A 166 1.80 7.43 17.55
C LEU A 166 1.42 8.14 16.25
N PRO A 167 0.17 8.09 15.75
CA PRO A 167 -0.19 8.81 14.52
C PRO A 167 0.02 10.33 14.59
N SER A 168 0.09 10.94 15.79
CA SER A 168 0.47 12.36 15.94
C SER A 168 1.95 12.64 15.67
N LYS A 169 2.77 11.60 15.52
CA LYS A 169 4.21 11.63 15.27
C LYS A 169 4.59 10.85 13.99
N LEU A 170 3.60 10.55 13.14
CA LEU A 170 3.74 9.72 11.96
C LEU A 170 4.85 10.19 11.01
N SER A 171 4.96 11.50 10.71
CA SER A 171 5.99 12.00 9.79
C SER A 171 7.40 11.71 10.31
N ILE A 172 7.71 12.08 11.56
CA ILE A 172 9.06 11.88 12.10
C ILE A 172 9.41 10.39 12.29
N VAL A 173 8.42 9.57 12.65
CA VAL A 173 8.58 8.11 12.79
C VAL A 173 8.81 7.49 11.41
N ARG A 174 8.05 7.91 10.39
CA ARG A 174 8.19 7.42 9.01
C ARG A 174 9.54 7.82 8.43
N ASP A 175 9.92 9.09 8.52
CA ASP A 175 11.20 9.57 7.98
C ASP A 175 12.38 8.81 8.65
N ALA A 176 12.31 8.55 9.95
CA ALA A 176 13.28 7.72 10.66
C ALA A 176 13.35 6.28 10.12
N CYS A 177 12.19 5.63 9.91
CA CYS A 177 12.13 4.30 9.32
C CYS A 177 12.69 4.27 7.89
N MET A 178 12.38 5.26 7.07
CA MET A 178 12.83 5.34 5.68
C MET A 178 14.34 5.57 5.59
N SER A 179 14.92 6.37 6.48
CA SER A 179 16.36 6.61 6.55
C SER A 179 17.19 5.32 6.74
N CYS A 180 16.59 4.25 7.28
CA CYS A 180 17.26 2.95 7.41
C CYS A 180 17.51 2.25 6.05
N PHE A 181 16.86 2.72 4.99
CA PHE A 181 16.94 2.15 3.64
C PHE A 181 17.55 3.11 2.60
N GLU A 182 17.83 4.35 2.98
CA GLU A 182 18.43 5.35 2.08
C GLU A 182 19.97 5.25 2.08
N GLY A 183 20.58 5.43 0.90
CA GLY A 183 22.04 5.49 0.70
C GLY A 183 22.71 4.18 0.30
N GLU A 184 23.86 4.29 -0.37
CA GLU A 184 24.79 3.16 -0.53
C GLU A 184 25.23 2.73 0.86
N SER A 185 24.97 1.47 1.19
CA SER A 185 25.38 0.88 2.45
C SER A 185 26.91 0.88 2.55
N THR A 186 27.51 1.97 3.02
CA THR A 186 28.91 1.95 3.49
C THR A 186 29.05 1.08 4.74
N ASP A 187 27.93 0.80 5.41
CA ASP A 187 27.82 -0.08 6.56
C ASP A 187 27.54 -1.51 6.08
N LEU A 188 28.23 -2.53 6.60
CA LEU A 188 28.02 -3.95 6.25
C LEU A 188 26.71 -4.51 6.84
N THR A 189 25.69 -3.67 7.04
CA THR A 189 24.42 -4.11 7.63
C THR A 189 23.56 -4.83 6.60
N THR A 190 23.25 -6.09 6.90
CA THR A 190 22.38 -6.89 6.03
C THR A 190 20.95 -6.34 6.07
N VAL A 191 20.15 -6.62 5.03
CA VAL A 191 18.72 -6.30 5.02
C VAL A 191 18.03 -6.79 6.30
N ASN A 192 18.37 -8.00 6.75
CA ASN A 192 17.85 -8.58 7.99
C ASN A 192 18.18 -7.72 9.22
N GLN A 193 19.40 -7.21 9.35
CA GLN A 193 19.76 -6.35 10.48
C GLN A 193 19.01 -5.02 10.46
N ARG A 194 18.79 -4.42 9.27
CA ARG A 194 17.98 -3.20 9.14
C ARG A 194 16.52 -3.46 9.54
N LEU A 195 15.96 -4.59 9.10
CA LEU A 195 14.62 -5.01 9.48
C LEU A 195 14.50 -5.24 10.99
N MET A 196 15.49 -5.85 11.63
CA MET A 196 15.52 -6.03 13.09
C MET A 196 15.56 -4.69 13.83
N LYS A 197 16.45 -3.77 13.42
CA LYS A 197 16.51 -2.40 13.98
C LYS A 197 15.16 -1.69 13.91
N LEU A 198 14.47 -1.79 12.77
CA LEU A 198 13.14 -1.21 12.59
C LEU A 198 12.10 -1.88 13.49
N GLY A 199 12.13 -3.20 13.61
CA GLY A 199 11.27 -3.96 14.51
C GLY A 199 11.40 -3.50 15.96
N ASP A 200 12.64 -3.42 16.46
CA ASP A 200 12.94 -2.95 17.82
C ASP A 200 12.47 -1.51 18.05
N PHE A 201 12.71 -0.63 17.07
CA PHE A 201 12.27 0.76 17.11
C PHE A 201 10.74 0.86 17.19
N ILE A 202 10.02 0.13 16.35
CA ILE A 202 8.55 0.12 16.33
C ILE A 202 7.99 -0.39 17.66
N ILE A 203 8.55 -1.47 18.22
CA ILE A 203 8.13 -2.01 19.52
C ILE A 203 8.35 -0.97 20.62
N ALA A 204 9.52 -0.33 20.64
CA ALA A 204 9.82 0.70 21.62
C ALA A 204 8.89 1.92 21.48
N ALA A 205 8.56 2.32 20.25
CA ALA A 205 7.64 3.43 19.97
C ALA A 205 6.22 3.12 20.46
N ASP A 206 5.70 1.92 20.20
CA ASP A 206 4.40 1.43 20.72
C ASP A 206 4.39 1.42 22.26
N GLN A 207 5.50 1.03 22.88
CA GLN A 207 5.63 1.04 24.33
C GLN A 207 5.65 2.46 24.91
N LEU A 208 6.25 3.43 24.23
CA LEU A 208 6.17 4.84 24.63
C LEU A 208 4.74 5.37 24.58
N GLU A 209 3.95 5.02 23.56
CA GLU A 209 2.53 5.38 23.50
C GLU A 209 1.75 4.77 24.66
N LYS A 210 1.88 3.46 24.90
CA LYS A 210 1.18 2.76 26.00
C LYS A 210 1.51 3.33 27.37
N GLN A 211 2.74 3.80 27.56
CA GLN A 211 3.19 4.43 28.80
C GLN A 211 2.88 5.93 28.88
N LYS A 212 2.23 6.53 27.86
CA LYS A 212 1.99 7.97 27.74
C LYS A 212 3.29 8.80 27.80
N LYS A 213 4.38 8.25 27.28
CA LYS A 213 5.73 8.85 27.22
C LYS A 213 6.13 9.22 25.79
N LEU A 214 5.17 9.47 24.90
CA LEU A 214 5.43 9.76 23.49
C LEU A 214 6.33 11.00 23.28
N GLY A 215 6.43 11.90 24.27
CA GLY A 215 7.42 12.98 24.26
C GLY A 215 8.89 12.51 24.18
N GLN A 216 9.17 11.22 24.39
CA GLN A 216 10.51 10.63 24.27
C GLN A 216 10.81 10.05 22.87
N ILE A 217 9.87 10.17 21.91
CA ILE A 217 10.00 9.54 20.58
C ILE A 217 11.24 10.03 19.81
N GLU A 218 11.60 11.31 19.92
CA GLU A 218 12.77 11.87 19.23
C GLU A 218 14.08 11.29 19.78
N ALA A 219 14.16 11.05 21.09
CA ALA A 219 15.30 10.37 21.69
C ALA A 219 15.40 8.90 21.22
N LEU A 220 14.26 8.24 21.02
CA LEU A 220 14.22 6.89 20.45
C LEU A 220 14.65 6.88 18.97
N ILE A 221 14.20 7.85 18.17
CA ILE A 221 14.62 8.01 16.77
C ILE A 221 16.13 8.22 16.68
N LYS A 222 16.72 9.05 17.55
CA LYS A 222 18.17 9.27 17.59
C LYS A 222 18.94 7.95 17.77
N ARG A 223 18.45 7.06 18.63
CA ARG A 223 19.05 5.73 18.87
C ARG A 223 18.94 4.80 17.66
N LEU A 224 17.92 4.94 16.82
CA LEU A 224 17.80 4.16 15.58
C LEU A 224 18.97 4.45 14.62
N GLY A 225 19.45 5.69 14.59
CA GLY A 225 20.62 6.10 13.80
C GLY A 225 21.98 5.70 14.41
N GLU A 226 22.02 5.17 15.64
CA GLU A 226 23.25 4.73 16.29
C GLU A 226 23.70 3.35 15.78
N ARG A 227 25.01 3.17 15.61
CA ARG A 227 25.60 2.00 14.93
C ARG A 227 25.46 0.68 15.70
N ALA A 228 25.39 0.74 17.04
CA ALA A 228 25.52 -0.45 17.88
C ALA A 228 24.16 -1.01 18.33
N ILE A 229 23.67 -2.01 17.60
CA ILE A 229 22.84 -3.06 18.22
C ILE A 229 23.65 -4.35 18.09
N SER A 230 24.16 -4.86 19.21
CA SER A 230 24.82 -6.15 19.25
C SER A 230 23.76 -7.24 19.18
N PHE A 231 23.52 -7.76 17.99
CA PHE A 231 22.71 -8.97 17.83
C PHE A 231 23.54 -10.16 18.31
N THR A 232 23.00 -10.90 19.27
CA THR A 232 23.62 -12.15 19.69
C THR A 232 23.20 -13.24 18.70
N LYS A 233 24.05 -14.27 18.50
CA LYS A 233 23.82 -15.34 17.50
C LYS A 233 22.46 -16.06 17.61
N ASP A 234 21.74 -15.90 18.73
CA ASP A 234 20.41 -16.47 18.99
C ASP A 234 19.23 -15.67 18.38
N ASP A 235 19.47 -14.45 17.88
CA ASP A 235 18.43 -13.59 17.29
C ASP A 235 17.98 -14.01 15.86
N THR A 236 18.43 -15.19 15.39
CA THR A 236 18.05 -15.75 14.08
C THR A 236 16.63 -16.30 14.01
N GLN A 237 15.88 -16.26 15.12
CA GLN A 237 14.49 -16.67 15.10
C GLN A 237 13.64 -15.56 14.48
N LEU A 238 13.17 -15.77 13.23
CA LEU A 238 12.18 -14.94 12.51
C LEU A 238 10.80 -14.78 13.21
N LYS A 239 10.59 -15.40 14.37
CA LYS A 239 9.32 -15.39 15.13
C LYS A 239 8.86 -13.99 15.60
N PRO A 240 9.75 -13.07 16.05
CA PRO A 240 9.36 -11.70 16.38
C PRO A 240 8.87 -10.94 15.16
N PHE A 241 9.41 -11.22 13.96
CA PHE A 241 9.06 -10.49 12.74
C PHE A 241 7.60 -10.69 12.33
N VAL A 242 7.10 -11.94 12.38
CA VAL A 242 5.68 -12.27 12.14
C VAL A 242 4.78 -11.63 13.19
N SER A 243 5.20 -11.62 14.46
CA SER A 243 4.48 -10.93 15.53
C SER A 243 4.46 -9.41 15.35
N ILE A 244 5.53 -8.81 14.79
CA ILE A 244 5.64 -7.37 14.57
C ILE A 244 4.80 -6.98 13.36
N SER A 245 4.86 -7.72 12.25
CA SER A 245 3.98 -7.48 11.09
C SER A 245 2.52 -7.62 11.49
N GLU A 246 2.15 -8.64 12.27
CA GLU A 246 0.78 -8.79 12.76
C GLU A 246 0.34 -7.66 13.70
N LYS A 247 1.23 -7.13 14.55
CA LYS A 247 0.92 -6.00 15.42
C LYS A 247 0.86 -4.68 14.67
N LEU A 248 1.74 -4.45 13.70
CA LEU A 248 1.74 -3.26 12.83
C LEU A 248 0.51 -3.26 11.93
N ILE A 249 0.20 -4.40 11.32
CA ILE A 249 -1.03 -4.64 10.55
C ILE A 249 -2.22 -4.44 11.47
N LYS A 250 -2.27 -5.02 12.68
CA LYS A 250 -3.37 -4.77 13.63
C LYS A 250 -3.48 -3.30 14.05
N HIS A 251 -2.39 -2.55 14.19
CA HIS A 251 -2.42 -1.12 14.51
C HIS A 251 -2.91 -0.30 13.31
N LEU A 252 -2.43 -0.59 12.09
CA LEU A 252 -2.88 0.05 10.84
C LEU A 252 -4.33 -0.32 10.50
N HIS A 253 -4.77 -1.53 10.82
CA HIS A 253 -6.16 -1.98 10.70
C HIS A 253 -7.05 -1.48 11.85
N HIS A 254 -6.56 -1.28 13.07
CA HIS A 254 -7.31 -0.56 14.13
C HIS A 254 -7.47 0.91 13.81
N VAL A 255 -6.52 1.48 13.08
CA VAL A 255 -6.61 2.81 12.50
C VAL A 255 -7.67 2.82 11.38
N GLY A 256 -7.82 1.74 10.59
CA GLY A 256 -8.89 1.56 9.58
C GLY A 256 -10.26 1.05 10.08
N ALA A 257 -10.35 0.50 11.29
CA ALA A 257 -11.59 -0.07 11.86
C ALA A 257 -12.36 0.91 12.76
N ASP A 258 -11.81 2.11 12.98
CA ASP A 258 -12.50 3.24 13.57
C ASP A 258 -13.18 4.00 12.42
N ASP A 259 -14.49 4.27 12.51
CA ASP A 259 -15.37 4.97 11.51
C ASP A 259 -14.84 6.35 11.05
N SER A 260 -13.67 6.75 11.55
CA SER A 260 -12.94 7.96 11.27
C SER A 260 -11.80 7.82 10.24
N ILE A 261 -11.52 6.61 9.73
CA ILE A 261 -10.79 6.41 8.47
C ILE A 261 -11.78 5.95 7.42
N ARG A 262 -12.09 6.86 6.50
CA ARG A 262 -12.81 6.50 5.29
C ARG A 262 -11.82 5.83 4.37
N TYR A 263 -11.99 4.54 4.11
CA TYR A 263 -11.68 4.02 2.79
C TYR A 263 -12.53 4.86 1.83
N VAL A 264 -11.91 5.74 1.04
CA VAL A 264 -12.62 6.54 0.04
C VAL A 264 -12.63 5.80 -1.27
#